data_AF-A0A327J5N7-F1
#
_entry.id   AF-A0A327J5N7-F1
#
_cell.length_a   1.000
_cell.length_b   1.000
_cell.length_c   1.000
_cell.angle_alpha   90.00
_cell.angle_beta   90.00
_cell.angle_gamma   90.00
#
_symmetry.space_group_name_H-M   'P 1'
#
loop_
_entity.id
_entity.type
_entity.pdbx_description
1 polymer ?
#
loop_
_entity_poly.entity_id
_entity_poly.type
_entity_poly.pdbx_seq_one_letter_code
_entity_poly.pdbx_strand_id
1 'polypeptide(L)'
;MGDKFRINKIKPIVRKTLGDNKKIATQRAKLSDVKPDTFEHAKNADDMGTMKFKTQKIMFYPEDIEKMKSMSVEEKINYAIKLREQGKYTVIK
;
A
#
# COMPACT_ATOMS: atom_id res chain seq x y z
N MET A 1 10.78 -60.56 -0.45
CA MET A 1 9.45 -59.92 -0.42
C MET A 1 9.55 -58.67 -1.26
N GLY A 2 8.93 -58.64 -2.45
CA GLY A 2 9.03 -57.52 -3.38
C GLY A 2 7.73 -56.74 -3.39
N ASP A 3 7.75 -55.51 -2.87
CA ASP A 3 6.59 -54.63 -2.83
C ASP A 3 6.26 -54.11 -4.24
N LYS A 4 5.04 -54.43 -4.69
CA LYS A 4 4.50 -54.01 -5.97
C LYS A 4 3.94 -52.60 -5.82
N PHE A 5 4.70 -51.59 -6.21
CA PHE A 5 4.21 -50.21 -6.34
C PHE A 5 3.08 -50.15 -7.38
N ARG A 6 1.86 -49.80 -6.92
CA ARG A 6 0.71 -49.56 -7.79
C ARG A 6 0.79 -48.13 -8.34
N ILE A 7 1.03 -47.99 -9.63
CA ILE A 7 1.00 -46.70 -10.33
C ILE A 7 -0.46 -46.40 -10.66
N ASN A 8 -1.04 -45.37 -10.02
CA ASN A 8 -2.37 -44.88 -10.38
C ASN A 8 -2.28 -44.13 -11.71
N LYS A 9 -2.97 -44.65 -12.74
CA LYS A 9 -3.06 -44.04 -14.07
C LYS A 9 -3.76 -42.67 -13.97
N ILE A 10 -3.02 -41.60 -14.21
CA ILE A 10 -3.55 -40.23 -14.29
C ILE A 10 -4.39 -40.13 -15.58
N LYS A 11 -5.65 -39.69 -15.47
CA LYS A 11 -6.53 -39.49 -16.63
C LYS A 11 -6.03 -38.30 -17.47
N PRO A 12 -6.02 -38.38 -18.81
CA PRO A 12 -5.58 -37.26 -19.63
C PRO A 12 -6.58 -36.09 -19.53
N ILE A 13 -6.06 -34.89 -19.31
CA ILE A 13 -6.83 -33.64 -19.33
C ILE A 13 -7.13 -33.30 -20.79
N VAL A 14 -8.40 -33.38 -21.17
CA VAL A 14 -8.89 -32.97 -22.49
C VAL A 14 -8.79 -31.44 -22.59
N ARG A 15 -7.88 -30.93 -23.42
CA ARG A 15 -7.81 -29.51 -23.73
C ARG A 15 -8.98 -29.15 -24.65
N LYS A 16 -9.90 -28.31 -24.17
CA LYS A 16 -10.92 -27.69 -25.03
C LYS A 16 -10.19 -26.79 -26.03
N THR A 17 -10.39 -27.03 -27.32
CA THR A 17 -9.89 -26.15 -28.38
C THR A 17 -10.66 -24.83 -28.31
N LEU A 18 -9.92 -23.71 -28.33
CA LEU A 18 -10.50 -22.37 -28.45
C LEU A 18 -11.18 -22.28 -29.82
N GLY A 19 -12.51 -22.20 -29.78
CA GLY A 19 -13.36 -22.11 -30.96
C GLY A 19 -13.10 -20.82 -31.75
N ASP A 20 -13.14 -20.99 -33.07
CA ASP A 20 -13.32 -20.03 -34.15
C ASP A 20 -13.32 -18.54 -33.79
N ASN A 21 -12.24 -17.85 -34.18
CA ASN A 21 -12.14 -16.39 -34.19
C ASN A 21 -13.20 -15.80 -35.13
N LYS A 22 -14.38 -15.46 -34.62
CA LYS A 22 -15.34 -14.60 -35.32
C LYS A 22 -14.66 -13.24 -35.53
N LYS A 23 -14.42 -12.88 -36.79
CA LYS A 23 -13.93 -11.55 -37.19
C LYS A 23 -14.94 -10.51 -36.70
N ILE A 24 -14.60 -9.79 -35.64
CA ILE A 24 -15.38 -8.65 -35.18
C ILE A 24 -15.10 -7.52 -36.18
N ALA A 25 -16.07 -7.24 -37.06
CA ALA A 25 -16.03 -6.07 -37.92
C ALA A 25 -16.20 -4.83 -37.03
N THR A 26 -15.11 -4.17 -36.69
CA THR A 26 -15.12 -2.97 -35.85
C THR A 26 -15.70 -1.81 -36.66
N GLN A 27 -16.99 -1.54 -36.49
CA GLN A 27 -17.57 -0.28 -36.95
C GLN A 27 -16.90 0.84 -36.15
N ARG A 28 -16.12 1.69 -36.82
CA ARG A 28 -15.50 2.88 -36.20
C ARG A 28 -16.60 3.84 -35.79
N ALA A 29 -16.95 3.86 -34.51
CA ALA A 29 -17.79 4.90 -33.95
C ALA A 29 -17.10 6.28 -34.15
N LYS A 30 -17.89 7.31 -34.46
CA LYS A 30 -17.37 8.68 -34.56
C LYS A 30 -16.98 9.14 -33.16
N LEU A 31 -15.87 9.88 -33.03
CA LEU A 31 -15.34 10.33 -31.73
C LEU A 31 -16.36 11.10 -30.88
N SER A 32 -17.37 11.70 -31.50
CA SER A 32 -18.45 12.44 -30.83
C SER A 32 -19.37 11.56 -29.97
N ASP A 33 -19.44 10.26 -30.26
CA ASP A 33 -20.40 9.35 -29.62
C ASP A 33 -19.76 8.56 -28.46
N VAL A 34 -18.45 8.73 -28.26
CA VAL A 34 -17.69 8.10 -27.18
C VAL A 34 -17.82 8.99 -25.93
N LYS A 35 -18.69 8.58 -25.00
CA LYS A 35 -18.70 9.18 -23.66
C LYS A 35 -17.31 8.99 -23.03
N PRO A 36 -16.77 10.00 -22.32
CA PRO A 36 -15.51 9.84 -21.61
C PRO A 36 -15.63 8.67 -20.64
N ASP A 37 -14.62 7.80 -20.65
CA ASP A 37 -14.52 6.65 -19.77
C ASP A 37 -14.56 7.16 -18.32
N THR A 38 -15.71 6.95 -17.68
CA THR A 38 -15.92 7.32 -16.30
C THR A 38 -15.49 6.11 -15.51
N PHE A 39 -14.27 6.19 -14.97
CA PHE A 39 -13.74 5.15 -14.09
C PHE A 39 -14.67 5.05 -12.87
N GLU A 40 -15.57 4.08 -12.88
CA GLU A 40 -16.39 3.71 -11.73
C GLU A 40 -15.42 3.30 -10.62
N HIS A 41 -15.15 4.21 -9.69
CA HIS A 41 -14.36 3.91 -8.51
C HIS A 41 -15.14 2.88 -7.68
N ALA A 42 -14.80 1.60 -7.84
CA ALA A 42 -15.16 0.58 -6.88
C ALA A 42 -14.69 1.07 -5.51
N LYS A 43 -15.65 1.46 -4.66
CA LYS A 43 -15.41 1.79 -3.27
C LYS A 43 -14.97 0.51 -2.57
N ASN A 44 -13.70 0.16 -2.69
CA ASN A 44 -13.07 -0.81 -1.82
C ASN A 44 -13.15 -0.22 -0.42
N ALA A 45 -14.03 -0.80 0.39
CA ALA A 45 -14.33 -0.34 1.73
C ALA A 45 -13.08 -0.36 2.61
N ASP A 46 -12.70 0.83 3.09
CA ASP A 46 -12.17 1.09 4.43
C ASP A 46 -11.12 0.13 5.03
N ASP A 47 -10.08 -0.23 4.28
CA ASP A 47 -8.89 -0.90 4.85
C ASP A 47 -8.14 -0.04 5.89
N MET A 48 -8.54 1.21 6.09
CA MET A 48 -7.99 2.14 7.09
C MET A 48 -8.79 2.18 8.40
N GLY A 49 -9.89 1.42 8.54
CA GLY A 49 -10.80 1.50 9.69
C GLY A 49 -10.22 1.07 11.04
N THR A 50 -9.05 0.42 11.05
CA THR A 50 -8.36 -0.04 12.28
C THR A 50 -7.14 0.82 12.65
N MET A 51 -6.81 1.85 11.88
CA MET A 51 -5.63 2.68 12.14
C MET A 51 -5.86 3.62 13.34
N LYS A 52 -5.46 3.17 14.53
CA LYS A 52 -5.51 3.98 15.76
C LYS A 52 -4.22 4.77 15.92
N PHE A 53 -4.28 6.09 15.73
CA PHE A 53 -3.16 6.99 16.00
C PHE A 53 -3.01 7.19 17.51
N LYS A 54 -1.85 6.79 18.06
CA LYS A 54 -1.47 7.11 19.44
C LYS A 54 -0.60 8.35 19.40
N THR A 55 -1.09 9.45 19.99
CA THR A 55 -0.30 10.66 20.20
C THR A 55 0.28 10.65 21.61
N GLN A 56 1.52 11.09 21.75
CA GLN A 56 2.19 11.25 23.03
C GLN A 56 2.71 12.69 23.12
N LYS A 57 2.49 13.32 24.27
CA LYS A 57 3.08 14.63 24.56
C LYS A 57 4.50 14.39 25.06
N ILE A 58 5.47 15.01 24.41
CA ILE A 58 6.87 14.95 24.81
C ILE A 58 7.35 16.32 25.27
N MET A 59 8.23 16.34 26.26
CA MET A 59 8.87 17.53 26.78
C MET A 59 10.39 17.34 26.73
N PHE A 60 11.06 18.30 26.12
CA PHE A 60 12.52 18.33 26.01
C PHE A 60 13.13 18.97 27.26
N TYR A 61 14.40 18.66 27.51
CA TYR A 61 15.16 19.28 28.60
C TYR A 61 15.35 20.78 28.36
N PRO A 62 15.42 21.61 29.41
CA PRO A 62 15.52 23.07 29.28
C PRO A 62 16.76 23.51 28.49
N GLU A 63 17.89 22.82 28.65
CA GLU A 63 19.13 23.10 27.91
C GLU A 63 18.94 22.98 26.38
N ASP A 64 18.21 21.96 25.95
CA ASP A 64 17.92 21.72 24.53
C ASP A 64 16.93 22.75 23.98
N ILE A 65 15.97 23.19 24.79
CA ILE A 65 15.01 24.25 24.42
C ILE A 65 15.75 25.58 24.21
N GLU A 66 16.70 25.92 25.08
CA GLU A 66 17.53 27.12 24.92
C GLU A 66 18.37 27.07 23.65
N LYS A 67 18.98 25.91 23.39
CA LYS A 67 19.75 25.70 22.16
C LYS A 67 18.89 25.80 20.89
N MET A 68 17.64 25.36 20.95
CA MET A 68 16.68 25.53 19.84
C MET A 68 16.24 26.97 19.64
N LYS A 69 16.29 27.85 20.65
CA LYS A 69 15.86 29.25 20.48
C LYS A 69 16.77 30.01 19.51
N SER A 70 18.07 29.72 19.51
CA SER A 70 19.08 30.36 18.65
C SER A 70 19.16 29.79 17.23
N MET A 71 18.51 28.66 16.95
CA MET A 71 18.53 27.99 15.65
C MET A 71 17.49 28.53 14.66
N SER A 72 17.68 28.26 13.37
CA SER A 72 16.65 28.47 12.35
C SER A 72 15.51 27.45 12.47
N VAL A 73 14.38 27.67 11.79
CA VAL A 73 13.22 26.77 11.86
C VAL A 73 13.56 25.35 11.38
N GLU A 74 14.30 25.23 10.27
CA GLU A 74 14.73 23.94 9.74
C GLU A 74 15.68 23.22 10.69
N GLU A 75 16.62 23.95 11.27
CA GLU A 75 17.56 23.41 12.26
C GLU A 75 16.84 22.93 13.53
N LYS A 76 15.81 23.64 13.99
CA LYS A 76 14.99 23.21 15.14
C LYS A 76 14.31 21.89 14.86
N ILE A 77 13.74 21.71 13.67
CA ILE A 77 13.08 20.46 13.27
C ILE A 77 14.09 19.32 13.28
N ASN A 78 15.23 19.52 12.62
CA ASN A 78 16.30 18.51 12.55
C ASN A 78 16.87 18.17 13.93
N TYR A 79 17.04 19.17 14.80
CA TYR A 79 17.52 18.97 16.16
C TYR A 79 16.49 18.20 17.01
N ALA A 80 15.21 18.54 16.92
CA ALA A 80 14.14 17.82 17.61
C ALA A 80 14.03 16.37 17.17
N ILE A 81 14.23 16.08 15.87
CA ILE A 81 14.28 14.70 15.35
C ILE A 81 15.46 13.94 15.99
N LYS A 82 16.65 14.52 16.00
CA LYS A 82 17.83 13.92 16.64
C LYS A 82 17.63 13.65 18.13
N LEU A 83 17.00 14.57 18.87
CA LEU A 83 16.69 14.35 20.29
C LEU A 83 15.71 13.20 20.50
N ARG A 84 14.73 13.03 19.59
CA ARG A 84 13.81 11.88 19.62
C ARG A 84 14.53 10.57 19.35
N GLU A 85 15.42 10.53 18.35
CA GLU A 85 16.24 9.35 18.04
C GLU A 85 17.15 8.96 19.21
N GLN A 86 17.69 9.95 19.93
CA GLN A 86 18.53 9.74 21.10
C GLN A 86 17.75 9.44 22.38
N GLY A 87 16.42 9.51 22.38
CA GLY A 87 15.59 9.32 23.57
C GLY A 87 15.76 10.42 24.64
N LYS A 88 16.28 11.60 24.27
CA LYS A 88 16.51 12.74 25.19
C LYS A 88 15.25 13.58 25.36
N TYR A 89 14.18 12.96 25.82
CA TYR A 89 12.92 13.63 26.12
C TYR A 89 12.17 12.87 27.19
N THR A 90 11.21 13.55 27.83
CA THR A 90 10.29 12.94 28.79
C THR A 90 8.90 12.88 28.17
N VAL A 91 8.20 11.76 28.35
CA VAL A 91 6.80 11.62 27.90
C VAL A 91 5.90 12.08 29.03
N ILE A 92 5.10 13.11 28.78
CA ILE A 92 4.04 13.56 29.69
C ILE A 92 2.81 12.68 29.43
N LYS A 93 2.34 12.00 30.48
CA LYS A 93 1.12 11.17 30.43
C LYS A 93 -0.14 12.03 30.44
#